data_AF-L8LWD0-F1
#
_entry.id   AF-L8LWD0-F1
#
_cell.length_a   1.000
_cell.length_b   1.000
_cell.length_c   1.000
_cell.angle_alpha   90.00
_cell.angle_beta   90.00
_cell.angle_gamma   90.00
#
_symmetry.space_group_name_H-M   'P 1'
#
loop_
_entity.id
_entity.type
_entity.pdbx_description
1 polymer ?
#
loop_
_entity_poly.entity_id
_entity_poly.type
_entity_poly.pdbx_seq_one_letter_code
_entity_poly.pdbx_strand_id
1 'polypeptide(L)'
;MIDKYIYVIVALLPLTAAILLFETNPYNALILRGILGAVAALVYAVLGGADVALTEALVGTMLAVTLYVIAVRSSFVMRLGIVQEEQTISEDCFPEIIASLKTVMQKHHLRLELVEYSNSQALEQALAAKEVHAICTNNTELAPNNKISYQTKTNYQTKVRVHRLFEILQTELTSAETSLNYINISSLEEKH
;
A
#
# COMPACT_ATOMS: atom_id res chain seq x y z
N MET A 1 19.55 -6.12 -46.65
CA MET A 1 20.08 -5.24 -45.59
C MET A 1 18.97 -5.06 -44.59
N ILE A 2 19.19 -5.35 -43.30
CA ILE A 2 18.27 -4.89 -42.27
C ILE A 2 18.45 -3.39 -42.18
N ASP A 3 17.36 -2.65 -42.39
CA ASP A 3 17.41 -1.21 -42.35
C ASP A 3 17.77 -0.71 -40.94
N LYS A 4 18.54 0.37 -40.87
CA LYS A 4 19.04 0.93 -39.60
C LYS A 4 17.93 1.25 -38.59
N TYR A 5 16.70 1.54 -39.06
CA TYR A 5 15.56 1.82 -38.19
C TYR A 5 15.11 0.58 -37.39
N ILE A 6 15.31 -0.64 -37.90
CA ILE A 6 14.93 -1.87 -37.19
C ILE A 6 15.75 -2.03 -35.91
N TYR A 7 17.04 -1.71 -35.94
CA TYR A 7 17.88 -1.74 -34.74
C TYR A 7 17.40 -0.76 -33.67
N VAL A 8 16.93 0.43 -34.08
CA VAL A 8 16.38 1.42 -33.15
C VAL A 8 15.09 0.90 -32.51
N ILE A 9 14.22 0.29 -33.31
CA ILE A 9 12.96 -0.31 -32.85
C ILE A 9 13.22 -1.47 -31.86
N VAL A 10 14.15 -2.37 -32.19
CA VAL A 10 14.48 -3.50 -31.32
C VAL A 10 15.15 -3.02 -30.03
N ALA A 11 15.96 -1.96 -30.06
CA ALA A 11 16.60 -1.39 -28.88
C ALA A 11 15.62 -0.75 -27.89
N LEU A 12 14.43 -0.31 -28.33
CA LEU A 12 13.38 0.20 -27.45
C LEU A 12 12.85 -0.87 -26.48
N LEU A 13 12.90 -2.15 -26.86
CA LEU A 13 12.39 -3.25 -26.04
C LEU A 13 13.19 -3.43 -24.73
N PRO A 14 14.52 -3.67 -24.74
CA PRO A 14 15.29 -3.76 -23.49
C PRO A 14 15.30 -2.44 -22.71
N LEU A 15 15.22 -1.29 -23.40
CA LEU A 15 15.14 0.01 -22.73
C LEU A 15 13.84 0.15 -21.90
N THR A 16 12.69 -0.12 -22.51
CA THR A 16 11.38 -0.05 -21.84
C THR A 16 11.27 -1.10 -20.73
N ALA A 17 11.84 -2.29 -20.92
CA ALA A 17 11.92 -3.32 -19.89
C ALA A 17 12.77 -2.87 -18.69
N ALA A 18 13.90 -2.20 -18.91
CA ALA A 18 14.74 -1.67 -17.83
C ALA A 18 14.00 -0.60 -17.02
N ILE A 19 13.33 0.35 -17.70
CA ILE A 19 12.54 1.40 -17.02
C ILE A 19 11.44 0.76 -16.16
N LEU A 20 10.75 -0.26 -16.67
CA LEU A 20 9.72 -0.99 -15.93
C LEU A 20 10.25 -1.65 -14.66
N LEU A 21 11.45 -2.26 -14.70
CA LEU A 21 12.04 -2.97 -13.55
C LEU A 21 12.37 -2.04 -12.37
N PHE A 22 12.66 -0.76 -12.65
CA PHE A 22 13.01 0.21 -11.61
C PHE A 22 11.82 1.03 -11.11
N GLU A 23 10.62 0.84 -11.68
CA GLU A 23 9.45 1.60 -11.29
C GLU A 23 8.87 1.10 -9.96
N THR A 24 8.83 1.97 -8.96
CA THR A 24 8.32 1.62 -7.61
C THR A 24 6.80 1.77 -7.50
N ASN A 25 6.20 2.63 -8.31
CA ASN A 25 4.76 2.87 -8.31
C ASN A 25 4.06 1.83 -9.21
N PRO A 26 3.18 0.96 -8.67
CA PRO A 26 2.54 -0.10 -9.46
C PRO A 26 1.62 0.45 -10.57
N TYR A 27 1.06 1.66 -10.40
CA TYR A 27 0.27 2.29 -11.47
C TYR A 27 1.14 2.65 -12.68
N ASN A 28 2.29 3.27 -12.42
CA ASN A 28 3.26 3.61 -13.47
C ASN A 28 3.86 2.35 -14.09
N ALA A 29 4.19 1.35 -13.27
CA ALA A 29 4.72 0.07 -13.73
C ALA A 29 3.72 -0.63 -14.67
N LEU A 30 2.42 -0.53 -14.39
CA LEU A 30 1.36 -1.08 -15.23
C LEU A 30 1.23 -0.35 -16.58
N ILE A 31 1.35 0.97 -16.58
CA ILE A 31 1.37 1.76 -17.82
C ILE A 31 2.60 1.38 -18.66
N LEU A 32 3.78 1.31 -18.04
CA LEU A 32 5.03 0.88 -18.68
C LEU A 32 4.92 -0.56 -19.21
N ARG A 33 4.19 -1.45 -18.52
CA ARG A 33 3.94 -2.82 -18.99
C ARG A 33 3.14 -2.83 -20.29
N GLY A 34 2.13 -1.96 -20.40
CA GLY A 34 1.37 -1.76 -21.64
C GLY A 34 2.25 -1.24 -22.77
N ILE A 35 3.11 -0.25 -22.49
CA ILE A 35 4.05 0.30 -23.48
C ILE A 35 5.04 -0.77 -23.94
N LEU A 36 5.62 -1.54 -23.02
CA LEU A 36 6.58 -2.61 -23.33
C LEU A 36 5.98 -3.62 -24.32
N GLY A 37 4.76 -4.09 -24.09
CA GLY A 37 4.16 -5.05 -25.01
C GLY A 37 3.64 -4.42 -26.31
N ALA A 38 3.29 -3.13 -26.33
CA ALA A 38 3.01 -2.41 -27.57
C ALA A 38 4.27 -2.31 -28.45
N VAL A 39 5.42 -2.05 -27.83
CA VAL A 39 6.74 -2.11 -28.49
C VAL A 39 7.04 -3.52 -28.97
N ALA A 40 6.75 -4.56 -28.18
CA ALA A 40 6.93 -5.95 -28.59
C ALA A 40 6.06 -6.32 -29.81
N ALA A 41 4.77 -5.96 -29.82
CA ALA A 41 3.88 -6.16 -30.96
C ALA A 41 4.39 -5.45 -32.22
N LEU A 42 4.90 -4.23 -32.08
CA LEU A 42 5.51 -3.48 -33.19
C LEU A 42 6.78 -4.16 -33.72
N VAL A 43 7.64 -4.69 -32.83
CA VAL A 43 8.81 -5.49 -33.24
C VAL A 43 8.39 -6.72 -34.03
N TYR A 44 7.38 -7.47 -33.56
CA TYR A 44 6.87 -8.64 -34.28
C TYR A 44 6.30 -8.28 -35.65
N ALA A 45 5.56 -7.17 -35.76
CA ALA A 45 4.99 -6.70 -37.02
C ALA A 45 6.08 -6.34 -38.04
N VAL A 46 7.12 -5.60 -37.62
CA VAL A 46 8.24 -5.20 -38.48
C VAL A 46 9.08 -6.39 -38.94
N LEU A 47 9.16 -7.45 -38.12
CA LEU A 47 9.84 -8.71 -38.49
C LEU A 47 8.98 -9.64 -39.35
N GLY A 48 7.77 -9.24 -39.74
CA GLY A 48 6.88 -10.02 -40.61
C GLY A 48 6.00 -11.03 -39.88
N GLY A 49 6.01 -11.05 -38.55
CA GLY A 49 5.19 -11.92 -37.72
C GLY A 49 3.83 -11.29 -37.40
N ALA A 50 2.96 -11.12 -38.41
CA ALA A 50 1.67 -10.43 -38.24
C ALA A 50 0.75 -11.12 -37.21
N ASP A 51 0.63 -12.45 -37.25
CA ASP A 51 -0.21 -13.20 -36.30
C ASP A 51 0.34 -13.15 -34.86
N VAL A 52 1.66 -13.13 -34.72
CA VAL A 52 2.34 -13.00 -33.42
C VAL A 52 2.17 -11.58 -32.87
N ALA A 53 2.27 -10.56 -33.72
CA ALA A 53 2.03 -9.17 -33.34
C ALA A 53 0.59 -8.95 -32.85
N LEU A 54 -0.40 -9.53 -33.54
CA LEU A 54 -1.81 -9.43 -33.15
C LEU A 54 -2.07 -10.12 -31.80
N THR A 55 -1.49 -11.30 -31.58
CA THR A 55 -1.66 -12.03 -30.31
C THR A 55 -0.94 -11.36 -29.15
N GLU A 56 0.22 -10.73 -29.37
CA GLU A 56 0.89 -9.90 -28.36
C GLU A 56 0.07 -8.65 -28.02
N ALA A 57 -0.54 -8.00 -29.02
CA ALA A 57 -1.39 -6.83 -28.81
C ALA A 57 -2.69 -7.16 -28.06
N LEU A 58 -3.31 -8.31 -28.34
CA LEU A 58 -4.58 -8.67 -27.73
C LEU A 58 -4.40 -9.41 -26.39
N VAL A 59 -3.63 -10.48 -26.39
CA VAL A 59 -3.47 -11.35 -25.21
C VAL A 59 -2.31 -10.88 -24.36
N GLY A 60 -1.16 -10.60 -24.97
CA GLY A 60 0.08 -10.22 -24.26
C GLY A 60 0.00 -8.88 -23.55
N THR A 61 -0.71 -7.90 -24.12
CA THR A 61 -0.88 -6.56 -23.58
C THR A 61 -2.27 -6.25 -23.10
N MET A 62 -3.30 -6.23 -23.97
CA MET A 62 -4.63 -5.76 -23.57
C MET A 62 -5.22 -6.62 -22.44
N LEU A 63 -5.27 -7.95 -22.60
CA LEU A 63 -5.80 -8.84 -21.58
C LEU A 63 -4.95 -8.84 -20.31
N ALA A 64 -3.63 -8.99 -20.45
CA ALA A 64 -2.72 -9.02 -19.30
C ALA A 64 -2.78 -7.72 -18.48
N VAL A 65 -2.72 -6.55 -19.13
CA VAL A 65 -2.83 -5.25 -18.46
C VAL A 65 -4.19 -5.11 -17.79
N THR A 66 -5.28 -5.52 -18.43
CA THR A 66 -6.63 -5.49 -17.82
C THR A 66 -6.70 -6.31 -16.54
N LEU A 67 -6.18 -7.54 -16.58
CA LEU A 67 -6.13 -8.42 -15.39
C LEU A 67 -5.25 -7.82 -14.29
N TYR A 68 -4.11 -7.22 -14.66
CA TYR A 68 -3.26 -6.52 -13.71
C TYR A 68 -3.93 -5.28 -13.11
N VAL A 69 -4.70 -4.49 -13.87
CA VAL A 69 -5.48 -3.37 -13.33
C VAL A 69 -6.44 -3.89 -12.25
N ILE A 70 -7.14 -4.98 -12.53
CA ILE A 70 -8.08 -5.60 -11.58
C ILE A 70 -7.34 -6.09 -10.33
N ALA A 71 -6.22 -6.79 -10.50
CA ALA A 71 -5.42 -7.32 -9.40
C ALA A 71 -4.80 -6.22 -8.53
N VAL A 72 -4.25 -5.17 -9.15
CA VAL A 72 -3.70 -4.01 -8.45
C VAL A 72 -4.80 -3.31 -7.67
N ARG A 73 -5.95 -3.07 -8.31
CA ARG A 73 -7.09 -2.42 -7.66
C ARG A 73 -7.64 -3.23 -6.48
N SER A 74 -7.69 -4.55 -6.57
CA SER A 74 -8.17 -5.41 -5.49
C SER A 74 -7.16 -5.58 -4.35
N SER A 75 -5.87 -5.43 -4.62
CA SER A 75 -4.80 -5.63 -3.63
C SER A 75 -4.48 -4.38 -2.79
N PHE A 76 -4.98 -3.20 -3.18
CA PHE A 76 -4.74 -1.94 -2.47
C PHE A 76 -5.63 -1.78 -1.23
N VAL A 77 -5.41 -2.62 -0.22
CA VAL A 77 -6.13 -2.61 1.05
C VAL A 77 -5.16 -2.45 2.22
N MET A 78 -5.41 -1.45 3.07
CA MET A 78 -4.77 -1.30 4.37
C MET A 78 -5.65 -1.92 5.44
N ARG A 79 -5.17 -3.01 6.03
CA ARG A 79 -5.77 -3.65 7.22
C ARG A 79 -5.27 -2.96 8.49
N LEU A 80 -6.19 -2.36 9.24
CA LEU A 80 -5.96 -1.77 10.55
C LEU A 80 -6.55 -2.68 11.62
N GLY A 81 -5.70 -3.19 12.50
CA GLY A 81 -6.13 -3.96 13.67
C GLY A 81 -6.55 -3.03 14.81
N ILE A 82 -7.64 -3.37 15.49
CA ILE A 82 -8.18 -2.64 16.67
C ILE A 82 -8.62 -3.64 17.75
N VAL A 83 -8.58 -3.25 19.03
CA VAL A 83 -9.07 -4.10 20.13
C VAL A 83 -10.57 -3.88 20.33
N GLN A 84 -11.33 -4.97 20.49
CA GLN A 84 -12.79 -4.92 20.63
C GLN A 84 -13.27 -4.06 21.82
N GLU A 85 -12.53 -4.09 22.94
CA GLU A 85 -12.85 -3.30 24.15
C GLU A 85 -12.64 -1.78 23.96
N GLU A 86 -11.80 -1.36 23.00
CA GLU A 86 -11.48 0.06 22.79
C GLU A 86 -12.60 0.83 22.07
N GLN A 87 -13.48 0.14 21.34
CA GLN A 87 -14.67 0.75 20.74
C GLN A 87 -15.69 1.19 21.80
N THR A 88 -15.71 0.53 22.97
CA THR A 88 -16.75 0.73 24.00
C THR A 88 -16.37 1.81 25.01
N ILE A 89 -15.09 2.18 25.13
CA ILE A 89 -14.58 3.03 26.21
C ILE A 89 -14.42 4.50 25.76
N SER A 90 -14.37 4.78 24.46
CA SER A 90 -14.03 6.10 23.93
C SER A 90 -14.91 6.47 22.73
N GLU A 91 -16.19 6.73 23.00
CA GLU A 91 -17.24 6.97 22.00
C GLU A 91 -17.05 8.26 21.18
N ASP A 92 -16.38 9.30 21.71
CA ASP A 92 -16.38 10.61 21.05
C ASP A 92 -15.23 10.85 20.05
N CYS A 93 -14.04 10.29 20.25
CA CYS A 93 -12.85 10.65 19.45
C CYS A 93 -12.39 9.55 18.47
N PHE A 94 -12.67 8.28 18.77
CA PHE A 94 -12.25 7.17 17.91
C PHE A 94 -12.88 7.20 16.51
N PRO A 95 -14.20 7.49 16.35
CA PRO A 95 -14.83 7.54 15.03
C PRO A 95 -14.24 8.64 14.13
N GLU A 96 -13.84 9.78 14.72
CA GLU A 96 -13.23 10.90 14.00
C GLU A 96 -11.83 10.55 13.48
N ILE A 97 -11.03 9.85 14.29
CA ILE A 97 -9.70 9.36 13.88
C ILE A 97 -9.84 8.34 12.75
N ILE A 98 -10.78 7.40 12.84
CA ILE A 98 -11.04 6.43 11.76
C ILE A 98 -11.55 7.14 10.50
N ALA A 99 -12.39 8.17 10.63
CA ALA A 99 -12.87 8.95 9.49
C ALA A 99 -11.73 9.73 8.80
N SER A 100 -10.85 10.36 9.57
CA SER A 100 -9.67 11.05 9.03
C SER A 100 -8.71 10.06 8.34
N LEU A 101 -8.43 8.92 8.97
CA LEU A 101 -7.60 7.86 8.38
C LEU A 101 -8.19 7.33 7.08
N LYS A 102 -9.51 7.06 7.04
CA LYS A 102 -10.21 6.64 5.83
C LYS A 102 -10.09 7.68 4.71
N THR A 103 -10.19 8.96 5.05
CA THR A 103 -10.03 10.06 4.08
C THR A 103 -8.63 10.10 3.49
N VAL A 104 -7.60 9.98 4.34
CA VAL A 104 -6.19 9.92 3.89
C VAL A 104 -5.96 8.69 3.02
N MET A 105 -6.46 7.51 3.42
CA MET A 105 -6.33 6.29 2.62
C MET A 105 -7.02 6.41 1.26
N GLN A 106 -8.22 7.01 1.20
CA GLN A 106 -8.95 7.24 -0.05
C GLN A 106 -8.19 8.14 -1.03
N LYS A 107 -7.51 9.19 -0.54
CA LYS A 107 -6.65 10.07 -1.35
C LYS A 107 -5.53 9.30 -2.05
N HIS A 108 -5.05 8.23 -1.44
CA HIS A 108 -4.01 7.35 -1.97
C HIS A 108 -4.56 6.08 -2.63
N HIS A 109 -5.85 6.04 -2.97
CA HIS A 109 -6.54 4.89 -3.57
C HIS A 109 -6.51 3.59 -2.75
N LEU A 110 -6.17 3.68 -1.47
CA LEU A 110 -6.18 2.56 -0.53
C LEU A 110 -7.56 2.41 0.10
N ARG A 111 -8.01 1.17 0.26
CA ARG A 111 -9.20 0.84 1.05
C ARG A 111 -8.77 0.53 2.48
N LEU A 112 -9.36 1.21 3.46
CA LEU A 112 -9.19 0.88 4.87
C LEU A 112 -10.13 -0.28 5.25
N GLU A 113 -9.58 -1.35 5.81
CA GLU A 113 -10.31 -2.50 6.36
C GLU A 113 -9.98 -2.59 7.85
N LEU A 114 -10.99 -2.53 8.71
CA LEU A 114 -10.82 -2.68 10.15
C LEU A 114 -10.95 -4.15 10.51
N VAL A 115 -10.01 -4.66 11.31
CA VAL A 115 -9.99 -6.03 11.80
C VAL A 115 -9.98 -5.99 13.32
N GLU A 116 -10.99 -6.60 13.93
CA GLU A 116 -11.17 -6.58 15.38
C GLU A 116 -10.48 -7.80 16.02
N TYR A 117 -9.76 -7.55 17.11
CA TYR A 117 -9.09 -8.57 17.91
C TYR A 117 -9.58 -8.52 19.36
N SER A 118 -9.62 -9.70 19.99
CA SER A 118 -10.15 -9.87 21.34
C SER A 118 -9.24 -9.31 22.44
N ASN A 119 -7.92 -9.25 22.22
CA ASN A 119 -6.98 -8.70 23.19
C ASN A 119 -5.77 -8.04 22.51
N SER A 120 -5.07 -7.19 23.27
CA SER A 120 -3.85 -6.49 22.81
C SER A 120 -2.75 -7.47 22.37
N GLN A 121 -2.63 -8.64 23.02
CA GLN A 121 -1.63 -9.65 22.68
C GLN A 121 -1.86 -10.28 21.30
N ALA A 122 -3.10 -10.62 20.95
CA ALA A 122 -3.46 -11.15 19.63
C ALA A 122 -3.28 -10.08 18.55
N LEU A 123 -3.55 -8.81 18.87
CA LEU A 123 -3.34 -7.69 17.98
C LEU A 123 -1.86 -7.47 17.66
N GLU A 124 -0.97 -7.52 18.66
CA GLU A 124 0.48 -7.46 18.44
C GLU A 124 1.01 -8.68 17.68
N GLN A 125 0.46 -9.87 17.97
CA GLN A 125 0.81 -11.09 17.25
C GLN A 125 0.38 -11.03 15.78
N ALA A 126 -0.79 -10.46 15.48
CA ALA A 126 -1.26 -10.25 14.11
C ALA A 126 -0.37 -9.26 13.33
N LEU A 127 0.16 -8.23 14.00
CA LEU A 127 1.12 -7.31 13.41
C LEU A 127 2.45 -8.01 13.10
N ALA A 128 2.94 -8.85 14.02
CA ALA A 128 4.15 -9.65 13.84
C ALA A 128 3.99 -10.69 12.71
N ALA A 129 2.84 -11.36 12.66
CA ALA A 129 2.47 -12.33 11.63
C ALA A 129 2.15 -11.70 10.26
N LYS A 130 2.16 -10.35 10.15
CA LYS A 130 1.87 -9.58 8.93
C LYS A 130 0.43 -9.72 8.43
N GLU A 131 -0.51 -10.12 9.28
CA GLU A 131 -1.94 -10.19 8.97
C GLU A 131 -2.58 -8.80 8.88
N VAL A 132 -2.07 -7.86 9.69
CA VAL A 132 -2.45 -6.44 9.67
C VAL A 132 -1.26 -5.57 9.28
N HIS A 133 -1.55 -4.39 8.73
CA HIS A 133 -0.54 -3.44 8.26
C HIS A 133 -0.20 -2.38 9.31
N ALA A 134 -1.18 -2.06 10.14
CA ALA A 134 -1.06 -1.18 11.29
C ALA A 134 -2.01 -1.62 12.39
N ILE A 135 -1.73 -1.19 13.61
CA ILE A 135 -2.61 -1.34 14.76
C ILE A 135 -2.83 0.01 15.42
N CYS A 136 -4.04 0.27 15.91
CA CYS A 136 -4.36 1.44 16.72
C CYS A 136 -4.69 0.93 18.13
N THR A 137 -4.03 1.50 19.14
CA THR A 137 -4.26 1.19 20.55
C THR A 137 -4.39 2.48 21.33
N ASN A 138 -5.29 2.51 22.31
CA ASN A 138 -5.39 3.65 23.22
C ASN A 138 -4.29 3.55 24.28
N ASN A 139 -3.37 4.52 24.32
CA ASN A 139 -2.42 4.61 25.42
C ASN A 139 -3.08 5.40 26.56
N THR A 140 -3.84 4.71 27.41
CA THR A 140 -4.32 5.27 28.67
C THR A 140 -3.15 5.31 29.65
N GLU A 141 -2.28 6.31 29.53
CA GLU A 141 -1.30 6.58 30.59
C GLU A 141 -2.06 6.96 31.87
N LEU A 142 -2.22 6.01 32.79
CA LEU A 142 -2.54 6.32 34.18
C LEU A 142 -1.36 7.08 34.78
N ALA A 143 -1.35 8.41 34.61
CA ALA A 143 -0.49 9.28 35.37
C ALA A 143 -0.81 9.09 36.87
N PRO A 144 0.16 8.69 37.72
CA PRO A 144 -0.09 8.58 39.14
C PRO A 144 -0.22 9.99 39.73
N ASN A 145 -1.41 10.27 40.27
CA ASN A 145 -1.72 11.37 41.19
C ASN A 145 -1.42 12.81 40.72
N ASN A 146 -2.44 13.54 40.28
CA ASN A 146 -3.12 14.58 41.09
C ASN A 146 -3.90 15.60 40.24
N LYS A 147 -5.13 15.86 40.69
CA LYS A 147 -5.91 17.11 40.57
C LYS A 147 -6.50 17.52 39.19
N ILE A 148 -7.80 17.23 39.06
CA ILE A 148 -8.90 18.13 38.61
C ILE A 148 -8.62 18.98 37.36
N SER A 149 -8.97 18.45 36.17
CA SER A 149 -9.68 19.15 35.09
C SER A 149 -10.20 18.12 34.06
N TYR A 150 -11.41 18.33 33.54
CA TYR A 150 -12.02 17.49 32.51
C TYR A 150 -11.34 17.77 31.16
N GLN A 151 -10.40 16.92 30.76
CA GLN A 151 -9.95 16.70 29.38
C GLN A 151 -8.98 15.51 29.42
N THR A 152 -9.53 14.29 29.48
CA THR A 152 -8.76 13.06 29.30
C THR A 152 -8.31 13.03 27.85
N LYS A 153 -7.12 13.56 27.57
CA LYS A 153 -6.51 13.49 26.24
C LYS A 153 -6.10 12.04 25.98
N THR A 154 -7.01 11.26 25.40
CA THR A 154 -6.73 9.89 24.95
C THR A 154 -5.71 9.97 23.81
N ASN A 155 -4.46 9.70 24.12
CA ASN A 155 -3.40 9.62 23.11
C ASN A 155 -3.52 8.27 22.42
N TYR A 156 -4.09 8.25 21.22
CA TYR A 156 -4.07 7.06 20.38
C TYR A 156 -2.65 6.83 19.87
N GLN A 157 -2.16 5.60 20.01
CA GLN A 157 -0.90 5.19 19.42
C GLN A 157 -1.18 4.32 18.21
N THR A 158 -0.75 4.76 17.03
CA THR A 158 -0.81 3.96 15.81
C THR A 158 0.56 3.40 15.51
N LYS A 159 0.70 2.07 15.54
CA LYS A 159 1.92 1.36 15.16
C LYS A 159 1.78 0.88 13.71
N VAL A 160 2.70 1.28 12.84
CA VAL A 160 2.66 0.96 11.40
C VAL A 160 3.91 0.18 11.00
N ARG A 161 3.71 -0.95 10.30
CA ARG A 161 4.80 -1.80 9.80
C ARG A 161 5.35 -1.31 8.45
N VAL A 162 4.47 -0.88 7.57
CA VAL A 162 4.83 -0.54 6.18
C VAL A 162 5.39 0.89 6.14
N HIS A 163 6.65 1.04 5.77
CA HIS A 163 7.35 2.34 5.78
C HIS A 163 6.63 3.40 4.96
N ARG A 164 6.18 3.07 3.74
CA ARG A 164 5.43 4.00 2.90
C ARG A 164 4.10 4.44 3.51
N LEU A 165 3.41 3.56 4.23
CA LEU A 165 2.18 3.93 4.94
C LEU A 165 2.52 4.85 6.12
N PHE A 166 3.61 4.59 6.83
CA PHE A 166 4.06 5.48 7.90
C PHE A 166 4.37 6.89 7.39
N GLU A 167 5.09 7.04 6.27
CA GLU A 167 5.37 8.36 5.66
C GLU A 167 4.08 9.11 5.29
N ILE A 168 3.12 8.42 4.66
CA ILE A 168 1.83 9.01 4.28
C ILE A 168 1.08 9.50 5.52
N LEU A 169 1.02 8.67 6.55
CA LEU A 169 0.31 8.99 7.79
C LEU A 169 1.01 10.11 8.55
N GLN A 170 2.34 10.11 8.62
CA GLN A 170 3.11 11.17 9.27
C GLN A 170 2.89 12.53 8.62
N THR A 171 2.79 12.57 7.29
CA THR A 171 2.63 13.81 6.51
C THR A 171 1.21 14.38 6.61
N GLU A 172 0.18 13.53 6.68
CA GLU A 172 -1.22 13.96 6.58
C GLU A 172 -1.97 13.94 7.93
N LEU A 173 -1.52 13.19 8.94
CA LEU A 173 -2.14 13.15 10.29
C LEU A 173 -1.41 14.03 11.32
N THR A 174 -0.47 14.89 10.92
CA THR A 174 0.29 15.76 11.85
C THR A 174 -0.58 16.76 12.63
N SER A 175 -1.89 16.85 12.31
CA SER A 175 -2.86 17.72 12.99
C SER A 175 -3.83 16.99 13.93
N ALA A 176 -3.84 15.65 13.99
CA ALA A 176 -4.71 14.90 14.89
C ALA A 176 -3.91 14.41 16.11
N GLU A 177 -4.55 14.29 17.27
CA GLU A 177 -3.96 13.94 18.58
C GLU A 177 -3.51 12.46 18.67
N THR A 178 -2.75 11.99 17.67
CA THR A 178 -2.35 10.59 17.49
C THR A 178 -0.82 10.51 17.46
N SER A 179 -0.25 9.75 18.40
CA SER A 179 1.17 9.40 18.40
C SER A 179 1.42 8.29 17.37
N LEU A 180 2.16 8.60 16.30
CA LEU A 180 2.52 7.64 15.25
C LEU A 180 3.87 7.02 15.58
N ASN A 181 3.93 5.68 15.65
CA ASN A 181 5.17 4.95 15.89
C ASN A 181 5.45 3.97 14.74
N TYR A 182 6.66 4.05 14.17
CA TYR A 182 7.11 3.14 13.13
C TYR A 182 7.76 1.91 13.76
N ILE A 183 7.25 0.71 13.45
CA ILE A 183 7.88 -0.54 13.91
C ILE A 183 8.52 -1.22 12.70
N ASN A 184 9.84 -1.28 12.69
CA ASN A 184 10.58 -2.11 11.76
C ASN A 184 10.59 -3.56 12.27
N ILE A 185 9.83 -4.45 11.63
CA ILE A 185 9.74 -5.85 12.06
C ILE A 185 11.05 -6.62 11.82
N SER A 186 11.97 -6.08 11.01
CA SER A 186 13.29 -6.69 10.79
C SER A 186 14.13 -6.77 12.07
N SER A 187 13.81 -5.98 13.11
CA SER A 187 14.50 -6.04 14.41
C SER A 187 13.81 -6.92 15.47
N LEU A 188 12.68 -7.57 15.14
CA LEU A 188 11.96 -8.47 16.04
C LEU A 188 12.36 -9.94 15.87
N GLU A 189 13.00 -10.30 14.76
CA GLU A 189 13.47 -11.67 14.47
C GLU A 189 14.83 -12.00 15.12
N GLU A 190 15.54 -11.03 15.72
CA GLU A 190 16.89 -11.25 16.28
C GLU A 190 16.91 -11.66 17.77
N LYS A 191 15.75 -11.99 18.35
CA LYS A 191 15.66 -12.41 19.77
C LYS A 191 15.04 -13.79 19.92
N HIS A 192 15.65 -14.78 19.27
CA HIS A 192 15.48 -16.20 19.59
C HIS A 192 16.83 -16.92 19.61
#